data_AF-A0A0U3IXI6-F1
#
_entry.id   AF-A0A0U3IXI6-F1
#
_cell.length_a   1.000
_cell.length_b   1.000
_cell.length_c   1.000
_cell.angle_alpha   90.00
_cell.angle_beta   90.00
_cell.angle_gamma   90.00
#
_symmetry.space_group_name_H-M   'P 1'
#
loop_
_entity.id
_entity.type
_entity.pdbx_description
1 polymer ?
#
loop_
_entity_poly.entity_id
_entity_poly.type
_entity_poly.pdbx_seq_one_letter_code
_entity_poly.pdbx_strand_id
1 'polypeptide(L)'
;MEVKKFYKDRYQRKNSVRLCFNDLEFSIVEQIAKDKRKSKATALREFILDKEIKIKKDIQLTDQSGVYYELHKIGVNINQIAKKMNTDLEQFLSGNGEEFAYLIEEIFEYIEYIKNRIN
;
A
#
# COMPACT_ATOMS: atom_id res chain seq x y z
N MET A 1 -24.62 -44.77 -5.03
CA MET A 1 -23.80 -44.46 -3.83
C MET A 1 -24.08 -43.02 -3.44
N GLU A 2 -24.83 -42.80 -2.35
CA GLU A 2 -25.05 -41.43 -1.84
C GLU A 2 -23.76 -40.91 -1.22
N VAL A 3 -23.21 -39.84 -1.81
CA VAL A 3 -22.09 -39.10 -1.23
C VAL A 3 -22.60 -38.40 0.03
N LYS A 4 -22.25 -38.93 1.21
CA LYS A 4 -22.52 -38.28 2.50
C LYS A 4 -21.85 -36.90 2.51
N LYS A 5 -22.64 -35.84 2.27
CA LYS A 5 -22.19 -34.45 2.44
C LYS A 5 -21.81 -34.24 3.90
N PHE A 6 -20.52 -34.04 4.18
CA PHE A 6 -20.04 -33.74 5.52
C PHE A 6 -20.71 -32.46 6.03
N TYR A 7 -21.09 -32.43 7.30
CA TYR A 7 -21.79 -31.31 7.95
C TYR A 7 -21.10 -29.94 7.72
N LYS A 8 -19.77 -29.94 7.61
CA LYS A 8 -18.93 -28.77 7.37
C LYS A 8 -19.08 -28.16 5.96
N ASP A 9 -19.60 -28.90 4.99
CA ASP A 9 -19.79 -28.40 3.62
C ASP A 9 -21.06 -27.58 3.43
N ARG A 10 -21.92 -27.52 4.45
CA ARG A 10 -23.14 -26.70 4.44
C ARG A 10 -22.93 -25.29 4.96
N TYR A 11 -21.78 -24.99 5.56
CA TYR A 11 -21.49 -23.66 6.11
C TYR A 11 -20.66 -22.83 5.14
N GLN A 12 -21.17 -21.63 4.81
CA GLN A 12 -20.41 -20.64 4.05
C GLN A 12 -19.13 -20.18 4.77
N ARG A 13 -19.11 -20.25 6.11
CA ARG A 13 -17.97 -19.80 6.94
C ARG A 13 -17.34 -21.00 7.64
N LYS A 14 -16.24 -21.49 7.08
CA LYS A 14 -15.56 -22.73 7.53
C LYS A 14 -14.42 -22.49 8.52
N ASN A 15 -13.91 -21.25 8.60
CA ASN A 15 -12.79 -20.88 9.46
C ASN A 15 -13.29 -20.17 10.73
N SER A 16 -12.64 -20.45 11.87
CA SER A 16 -12.99 -19.86 13.17
C SER A 16 -11.80 -19.21 13.84
N VAL A 17 -12.02 -18.06 14.45
CA VAL A 17 -11.06 -17.37 15.33
C VAL A 17 -11.71 -17.22 16.70
N ARG A 18 -10.97 -17.48 17.77
CA ARG A 18 -11.42 -17.30 19.16
C ARG A 18 -10.80 -16.01 19.72
N LEU A 19 -11.65 -15.16 20.29
CA LEU A 19 -11.24 -13.92 20.97
C LEU A 19 -11.74 -13.98 22.40
N CYS A 20 -10.89 -13.59 23.35
CA CYS A 20 -11.22 -13.47 24.76
C CYS A 20 -11.29 -11.98 25.09
N PHE A 21 -12.34 -11.57 25.80
CA PHE A 21 -12.58 -10.19 26.21
C PHE A 21 -12.71 -10.13 27.72
N ASN A 22 -12.23 -9.07 28.35
CA ASN A 22 -12.65 -8.74 29.69
C ASN A 22 -14.09 -8.15 29.68
N ASP A 23 -14.69 -7.97 30.86
CA ASP A 23 -16.08 -7.53 30.98
C ASP A 23 -16.35 -6.18 30.29
N LEU A 24 -15.42 -5.23 30.41
CA LEU A 24 -15.51 -3.91 29.78
C LEU A 24 -15.45 -4.02 28.26
N GLU A 25 -14.47 -4.75 27.72
CA GLU A 25 -14.32 -4.98 26.28
C GLU A 25 -15.55 -5.69 25.69
N PHE A 26 -16.10 -6.66 26.42
CA PHE A 26 -17.28 -7.39 25.97
C PHE A 26 -18.53 -6.50 25.97
N SER A 27 -18.66 -5.58 26.95
CA SER A 27 -19.75 -4.60 26.98
C SER A 27 -19.75 -3.68 25.74
N ILE A 28 -18.56 -3.34 25.23
CA ILE A 28 -18.41 -2.55 23.99
C ILE A 28 -18.91 -3.35 22.79
N VAL A 29 -18.54 -4.64 22.68
CA VAL A 29 -19.03 -5.52 21.61
C VAL A 29 -20.56 -5.67 21.67
N GLU A 30 -21.12 -5.77 22.87
CA GLU A 30 -22.56 -5.80 23.09
C GLU A 30 -23.27 -4.55 22.61
N GLN A 31 -22.74 -3.38 22.95
CA GLN A 31 -23.32 -2.11 22.54
C GLN A 31 -23.28 -1.96 21.01
N ILE A 32 -22.14 -2.23 20.38
CA ILE A 32 -22.00 -2.17 18.92
C ILE A 32 -22.98 -3.12 18.22
N ALA A 33 -23.18 -4.32 18.75
CA ALA A 33 -24.12 -5.29 18.20
C ALA A 33 -25.57 -4.79 18.31
N LYS A 34 -25.94 -4.20 19.44
CA LYS A 34 -27.26 -3.57 19.66
C LYS A 34 -27.48 -2.42 18.69
N ASP A 35 -26.53 -1.50 18.58
CA ASP A 35 -26.65 -0.30 17.74
C ASP A 35 -26.80 -0.68 16.26
N LYS A 36 -26.02 -1.66 15.80
CA LYS A 36 -26.10 -2.18 14.42
C LYS A 36 -27.29 -3.12 14.18
N ARG A 37 -28.07 -3.46 15.22
CA ARG A 37 -29.16 -4.47 15.20
C ARG A 37 -28.72 -5.81 14.59
N LYS A 38 -27.52 -6.27 14.95
CA LYS A 38 -26.91 -7.50 14.42
C LYS A 38 -26.45 -8.40 15.56
N SER A 39 -26.19 -9.67 15.24
CA SER A 39 -25.55 -10.56 16.20
C SER A 39 -24.13 -10.08 16.51
N LYS A 40 -23.65 -10.32 17.74
CA LYS A 40 -22.28 -10.00 18.19
C LYS A 40 -21.23 -10.48 17.18
N ALA A 41 -21.36 -11.73 16.73
CA ALA A 41 -20.44 -12.33 15.77
C ALA A 41 -20.45 -11.63 14.40
N THR A 42 -21.59 -11.12 13.93
CA THR A 42 -21.67 -10.38 12.67
C THR A 42 -21.15 -8.96 12.83
N ALA A 43 -21.51 -8.27 13.90
CA ALA A 43 -21.03 -6.92 14.18
C ALA A 43 -19.51 -6.87 14.36
N LEU A 44 -18.94 -7.83 15.09
CA LEU A 44 -17.50 -7.96 15.30
C LEU A 44 -16.76 -8.30 13.99
N ARG A 45 -17.35 -9.17 13.16
CA ARG A 45 -16.79 -9.50 11.85
C ARG A 45 -16.75 -8.27 10.93
N GLU A 46 -17.84 -7.53 10.85
CA GLU A 46 -17.89 -6.29 10.07
C GLU A 46 -16.88 -5.27 10.58
N PHE A 47 -16.75 -5.12 11.90
CA PHE A 47 -15.76 -4.22 12.50
C PHE A 47 -14.31 -4.61 12.16
N ILE A 48 -13.98 -5.91 12.20
CA ILE A 48 -12.66 -6.43 11.85
C ILE A 48 -12.39 -6.24 10.35
N LEU A 49 -13.37 -6.54 9.49
CA LEU A 49 -13.21 -6.44 8.03
C LEU A 49 -13.26 -4.97 7.52
N ASP A 50 -13.98 -4.07 8.18
CA ASP A 50 -13.91 -2.63 7.89
C ASP A 50 -12.49 -2.08 8.18
N LYS A 51 -11.83 -2.61 9.22
CA LYS A 51 -10.42 -2.31 9.49
C LYS A 51 -9.49 -2.92 8.44
N GLU A 52 -9.83 -4.06 7.84
CA GLU A 52 -9.05 -4.65 6.73
C GLU A 52 -8.94 -3.68 5.54
N ILE A 53 -10.02 -2.97 5.19
CA ILE A 53 -10.00 -1.95 4.12
C ILE A 53 -9.04 -0.81 4.47
N LYS A 54 -9.04 -0.35 5.73
CA LYS A 54 -8.12 0.69 6.19
C LYS A 54 -6.68 0.19 6.21
N ILE A 55 -6.43 -0.99 6.77
CA ILE A 55 -5.09 -1.62 6.80
C ILE A 55 -4.56 -1.84 5.38
N LYS A 56 -5.38 -2.33 4.44
CA LYS A 56 -4.97 -2.48 3.04
C LYS A 56 -4.65 -1.14 2.38
N LYS A 57 -5.43 -0.09 2.67
CA LYS A 57 -5.11 1.27 2.20
C LYS A 57 -3.80 1.79 2.80
N ASP A 58 -3.57 1.56 4.09
CA ASP A 58 -2.34 1.98 4.77
C ASP A 58 -1.12 1.21 4.23
N ILE A 59 -1.24 -0.11 4.00
CA ILE A 59 -0.21 -0.92 3.33
C ILE A 59 0.05 -0.39 1.91
N GLN A 60 -1.00 -0.14 1.11
CA GLN A 60 -0.86 0.42 -0.24
C GLN A 60 -0.19 1.81 -0.23
N LEU A 61 -0.52 2.69 0.71
CA LEU A 61 0.14 3.99 0.88
C LEU A 61 1.62 3.82 1.26
N THR A 62 1.94 2.82 2.07
CA THR A 62 3.32 2.50 2.46
C THR A 62 4.10 1.93 1.26
N ASP A 63 3.49 1.06 0.45
CA ASP A 63 4.10 0.54 -0.78
C ASP A 63 4.31 1.64 -1.83
N GLN A 64 3.35 2.57 -1.94
CA GLN A 64 3.45 3.75 -2.81
C GLN A 64 4.44 4.80 -2.29
N SER A 65 4.72 4.83 -0.98
CA SER A 65 5.68 5.78 -0.40
C SER A 65 7.09 5.60 -0.97
N GLY A 66 7.48 4.36 -1.30
CA GLY A 66 8.73 4.08 -2.00
C GLY A 66 8.75 4.63 -3.43
N VAL A 67 7.63 4.53 -4.15
CA VAL A 67 7.49 5.10 -5.50
C VAL A 67 7.56 6.62 -5.46
N TYR A 68 6.89 7.27 -4.50
CA TYR A 68 6.96 8.72 -4.31
C TYR A 68 8.37 9.21 -3.99
N TYR A 69 9.13 8.45 -3.19
CA TYR A 69 10.52 8.77 -2.87
C TYR A 69 11.44 8.72 -4.10
N GLU A 70 11.30 7.69 -4.94
CA GLU A 70 12.06 7.58 -6.18
C GLU A 70 11.69 8.69 -7.20
N LEU A 71 10.39 8.99 -7.34
CA LEU A 71 9.93 10.10 -8.17
C LEU A 71 10.46 11.46 -7.69
N HIS A 72 10.57 11.65 -6.37
CA HIS A 72 11.17 12.86 -5.80
C HIS A 72 12.65 13.00 -6.19
N LYS A 73 13.43 11.92 -6.11
CA LYS A 73 14.85 11.91 -6.54
C LYS A 73 15.00 12.27 -8.02
N ILE A 74 14.19 11.68 -8.90
CA ILE A 74 14.14 12.04 -10.33
C ILE A 74 13.87 13.54 -10.50
N GLY A 75 12.85 14.07 -9.81
CA GLY A 75 12.49 15.48 -9.88
C GLY A 75 13.61 16.43 -9.42
N VAL A 76 14.34 16.06 -8.37
CA VAL A 76 15.50 16.83 -7.88
C VAL A 76 16.63 16.84 -8.92
N ASN A 77 16.97 15.68 -9.50
CA ASN A 77 18.05 15.57 -10.49
C ASN A 77 17.71 16.35 -11.78
N ILE A 78 16.48 16.23 -12.29
CA ILE A 78 16.01 17.04 -13.44
C ILE A 78 16.14 18.53 -13.15
N ASN A 79 15.77 18.98 -11.95
CA ASN A 79 15.87 20.39 -11.56
C ASN A 79 17.34 20.86 -11.47
N GLN A 80 18.26 20.00 -11.03
CA GLN A 80 19.70 20.31 -11.03
C GLN A 80 20.26 20.43 -12.45
N ILE A 81 19.87 19.54 -13.36
CA ILE A 81 20.24 19.62 -14.78
C ILE A 81 19.73 20.94 -15.37
N ALA A 82 18.45 21.26 -15.17
CA ALA A 82 17.85 22.49 -15.67
C ALA A 82 18.57 23.75 -15.15
N LYS A 83 18.93 23.77 -13.86
CA LYS A 83 19.71 24.87 -13.27
C LYS A 83 21.12 24.97 -13.88
N LYS A 84 21.83 23.86 -14.03
CA LYS A 84 23.17 23.83 -14.66
C LYS A 84 23.10 24.34 -16.11
N MET A 85 22.13 23.88 -16.90
CA MET A 85 21.90 24.35 -18.28
C MET A 85 21.60 25.86 -18.35
N ASN A 86 20.78 26.36 -17.43
CA ASN A 86 20.42 27.79 -17.40
C ASN A 86 21.58 28.69 -16.95
N THR A 87 22.56 28.16 -16.22
CA THR A 87 23.66 28.95 -15.64
C THR A 87 24.83 29.07 -16.60
N ASP A 88 25.14 28.02 -17.38
CA ASP A 88 26.25 28.07 -18.33
C ASP A 88 26.06 27.06 -19.47
N LEU A 89 25.34 27.47 -20.52
CA LEU A 89 24.99 26.63 -21.67
C LEU A 89 26.21 26.25 -22.50
N GLU A 90 27.21 27.14 -22.59
CA GLU A 90 28.45 26.86 -23.33
C GLU A 90 29.33 25.86 -22.58
N GLN A 91 29.49 26.00 -21.26
CA GLN A 91 30.23 25.03 -20.44
C GLN A 91 29.59 23.63 -20.46
N PHE A 92 28.26 23.57 -20.54
CA PHE A 92 27.52 22.33 -20.70
C PHE A 92 27.82 21.62 -22.03
N LEU A 93 27.95 22.40 -23.10
CA LEU A 93 28.26 21.90 -24.45
C LEU A 93 29.76 21.66 -24.69
N SER A 94 30.65 22.26 -23.88
CA SER A 94 32.10 22.31 -24.14
C SER A 94 32.96 21.33 -23.33
N GLY A 95 32.40 20.45 -22.48
CA GLY A 95 33.23 19.46 -21.78
C GLY A 95 32.61 18.65 -20.64
N ASN A 96 31.46 19.02 -20.08
CA ASN A 96 30.79 18.26 -19.01
C ASN A 96 29.74 17.24 -19.51
N GLY A 97 29.84 16.82 -20.78
CA GLY A 97 28.91 15.90 -21.42
C GLY A 97 28.86 14.50 -20.78
N GLU A 98 29.98 14.04 -20.20
CA GLU A 98 30.01 12.77 -19.44
C GLU A 98 29.18 12.86 -18.16
N GLU A 99 29.34 13.90 -17.35
CA GLU A 99 28.55 14.08 -16.12
C GLU A 99 27.06 14.23 -16.43
N PHE A 100 26.72 14.85 -17.56
CA PHE A 100 25.35 14.89 -18.07
C PHE A 100 24.83 13.51 -18.49
N ALA A 101 25.62 12.74 -19.25
CA ALA A 101 25.25 11.39 -19.65
C ALA A 101 25.00 10.50 -18.42
N TYR A 102 25.84 10.60 -17.38
CA TYR A 102 25.65 9.88 -16.12
C TYR A 102 24.34 10.24 -15.41
N LEU A 103 24.02 11.54 -15.29
CA LEU A 103 22.77 11.96 -14.64
C LEU A 103 21.52 11.51 -15.42
N ILE A 104 21.61 11.43 -16.75
CA ILE A 104 20.53 10.95 -17.61
C ILE A 104 20.38 9.43 -17.52
N GLU A 105 21.49 8.67 -17.51
CA GLU A 105 21.47 7.23 -17.26
C GLU A 105 20.85 6.89 -15.91
N GLU A 106 21.22 7.62 -14.85
CA GLU A 106 20.65 7.44 -13.50
C GLU A 106 19.13 7.69 -13.49
N ILE A 107 18.66 8.71 -14.23
CA ILE A 107 17.22 8.97 -14.41
C ILE A 107 16.54 7.78 -15.10
N PHE A 108 17.13 7.22 -16.16
CA PHE A 108 16.57 6.06 -16.86
C PHE A 108 16.51 4.81 -15.97
N GLU A 109 17.54 4.56 -15.15
CA GLU A 109 17.55 3.46 -14.19
C GLU A 109 16.44 3.59 -13.15
N TYR A 110 16.24 4.78 -12.58
CA TYR A 110 15.13 5.01 -11.63
C TYR A 110 13.75 4.89 -12.30
N ILE A 111 13.59 5.34 -13.55
CA ILE A 111 12.34 5.17 -14.30
C ILE A 111 12.02 3.69 -14.51
N GLU A 112 12.99 2.87 -14.92
CA GLU A 112 12.78 1.44 -15.14
C GLU A 112 12.53 0.70 -13.83
N TYR A 113 13.22 1.10 -12.74
CA TYR A 113 12.97 0.58 -11.40
C TYR A 113 11.54 0.87 -10.92
N ILE A 114 11.05 2.10 -11.10
CA ILE A 114 9.67 2.48 -10.74
C ILE A 114 8.66 1.67 -11.57
N LYS A 115 8.86 1.57 -12.89
CA LYS A 115 7.99 0.83 -13.80
C LYS A 115 7.84 -0.65 -13.39
N ASN A 116 8.91 -1.27 -12.91
CA ASN A 116 8.90 -2.65 -12.41
C ASN A 116 8.24 -2.82 -11.03
N ARG A 117 8.03 -1.74 -10.27
CA ARG A 117 7.33 -1.77 -8.96
C ARG A 117 5.86 -1.39 -9.05
N ILE A 118 5.44 -0.78 -10.16
CA ILE A 118 4.04 -0.40 -10.42
C ILE A 118 3.30 -1.50 -11.21
N ASN A 119 4.00 -2.30 -12.03
CA ASN A 119 3.46 -3.46 -12.74
C ASN A 119 3.47 -4.73 -11.87
#